data_AF-A0A438W4A8-F1
#
_entry.id   AF-A0A438W4A8-F1
#
_cell.length_a   1.000
_cell.length_b   1.000
_cell.length_c   1.000
_cell.angle_alpha   90.00
_cell.angle_beta   90.00
_cell.angle_gamma   90.00
#
_symmetry.space_group_name_H-M   'P 1'
#
loop_
_entity.id
_entity.type
_entity.pdbx_description
1 polymer ?
#
loop_
_entity_poly.entity_id
_entity_poly.type
_entity_poly.pdbx_seq_one_letter_code
_entity_poly.pdbx_strand_id
1 'polypeptide(L)'
;PDESFIISPKNKMHFEEVKVRGVSLEALWEKSLSPKIKEKIHALKNFDFNAIHYPAFKKGESLATRVSNGMILNAIAKECEGFLGGSADLAPSNNTQLKHSGDFPLGQ
;
A
#
# COMPACT_ATOMS: atom_id res chain seq x y z
N PRO A 1 -14.12 44.04 -18.05
CA PRO A 1 -14.37 42.61 -18.33
C PRO A 1 -15.17 42.02 -17.16
N ASP A 2 -16.43 41.66 -17.41
CA ASP A 2 -17.42 41.44 -16.35
C ASP A 2 -17.72 39.95 -16.09
N GLU A 3 -16.96 39.05 -16.74
CA GLU A 3 -17.12 37.60 -16.60
C GLU A 3 -15.93 36.98 -15.86
N SER A 4 -16.21 36.00 -15.00
CA SER A 4 -15.21 35.27 -14.20
C SER A 4 -15.44 33.76 -14.28
N PHE A 5 -14.37 32.97 -14.11
CA PHE A 5 -14.40 31.49 -14.15
C PHE A 5 -14.92 30.88 -15.47
N ILE A 6 -14.71 31.56 -16.60
CA ILE A 6 -15.16 31.07 -17.90
C ILE A 6 -14.25 29.94 -18.39
N ILE A 7 -14.87 28.78 -18.68
CA ILE A 7 -14.21 27.66 -19.35
C ILE A 7 -14.68 27.66 -20.80
N SER A 8 -13.74 27.84 -21.73
CA SER A 8 -14.08 27.82 -23.16
C SER A 8 -14.65 26.45 -23.57
N PRO A 9 -15.58 26.39 -24.54
CA PRO A 9 -16.12 25.12 -25.03
C PRO A 9 -15.03 24.15 -25.52
N LYS A 10 -13.98 24.67 -26.16
CA LYS A 10 -12.82 23.88 -26.59
C LYS A 10 -12.11 23.21 -25.43
N ASN A 11 -11.84 23.97 -24.35
CA ASN A 11 -11.17 23.43 -23.17
C ASN A 11 -12.07 22.40 -22.48
N LYS A 12 -13.36 22.71 -22.32
CA LYS A 12 -14.34 21.77 -21.75
C LYS A 12 -14.36 20.45 -22.53
N MET A 13 -14.47 20.52 -23.86
CA MET A 13 -14.50 19.34 -24.72
C MET A 13 -13.24 18.49 -24.59
N HIS A 14 -12.07 19.12 -24.58
CA HIS A 14 -10.80 18.41 -24.39
C HIS A 14 -10.76 17.63 -23.06
N PHE A 15 -11.25 18.22 -21.96
CA PHE A 15 -11.33 17.51 -20.67
C PHE A 15 -12.38 16.39 -20.66
N GLU A 16 -13.48 16.52 -21.39
CA GLU A 16 -14.45 15.42 -21.55
C GLU A 16 -13.83 14.24 -22.32
N GLU A 17 -13.02 14.48 -23.35
CA GLU A 17 -12.29 13.42 -24.08
C GLU A 17 -11.34 12.65 -23.16
N VAL A 18 -10.67 13.33 -22.21
CA VAL A 18 -9.80 12.68 -21.22
C VAL A 18 -10.59 11.71 -20.35
N LYS A 19 -11.80 12.08 -19.91
CA LYS A 19 -12.67 11.18 -19.12
C LYS A 19 -13.05 9.94 -19.91
N VAL A 20 -13.49 10.12 -21.16
CA VAL A 20 -13.88 9.01 -22.05
C VAL A 20 -12.71 8.05 -22.27
N ARG A 21 -11.51 8.59 -22.52
CA ARG A 21 -10.28 7.80 -22.66
C ARG A 21 -9.95 7.05 -21.37
N GLY A 22 -10.09 7.70 -20.20
CA GLY A 22 -9.85 7.07 -18.89
C GLY A 22 -10.73 5.85 -18.66
N VAL A 23 -12.05 5.98 -18.90
CA VAL A 23 -13.00 4.86 -18.78
C VAL A 23 -12.63 3.71 -19.70
N SER A 24 -12.23 4.01 -20.94
CA SER A 24 -11.83 2.99 -21.91
C SER A 24 -10.54 2.27 -21.49
N LEU A 25 -9.54 3.00 -20.99
CA LEU A 25 -8.28 2.43 -20.51
C LEU A 25 -8.47 1.57 -19.26
N GLU A 26 -9.32 2.01 -18.32
CA GLU A 26 -9.67 1.23 -17.13
C GLU A 26 -10.38 -0.07 -17.51
N ALA A 27 -11.33 -0.03 -18.43
CA ALA A 27 -12.02 -1.23 -18.91
C ALA A 27 -11.07 -2.22 -19.59
N LEU A 28 -10.10 -1.73 -20.37
CA LEU A 28 -9.06 -2.56 -20.98
C LEU A 28 -8.13 -3.18 -19.93
N TRP A 29 -7.71 -2.39 -18.93
CA TRP A 29 -6.91 -2.87 -17.81
C TRP A 29 -7.66 -3.95 -17.03
N GLU A 30 -8.92 -3.71 -16.64
CA GLU A 30 -9.77 -4.68 -15.95
C GLU A 30 -9.95 -5.99 -16.72
N LYS A 31 -10.06 -5.91 -18.05
CA LYS A 31 -10.14 -7.10 -18.91
C LYS A 31 -8.81 -7.87 -18.98
N SER A 32 -7.68 -7.20 -18.80
CA SER A 32 -6.35 -7.82 -18.84
C SER A 32 -6.01 -8.61 -17.57
N LEU A 33 -6.69 -8.37 -16.46
CA LEU A 33 -6.41 -9.01 -15.17
C LEU A 33 -7.00 -10.42 -15.10
N SER A 34 -6.19 -11.37 -14.64
CA SER A 34 -6.68 -12.72 -14.31
C SER A 34 -7.51 -12.72 -13.01
N PRO A 35 -8.40 -13.73 -12.81
CA PRO A 35 -9.18 -13.83 -11.57
C PRO A 35 -8.33 -13.81 -10.30
N LYS A 36 -7.18 -14.49 -10.32
CA LYS A 36 -6.22 -14.51 -9.19
C LYS A 36 -5.67 -13.12 -8.87
N ILE A 37 -5.36 -12.32 -9.89
CA ILE A 37 -4.86 -10.95 -9.68
C ILE A 37 -5.99 -10.04 -9.16
N LYS A 38 -7.21 -10.20 -9.65
CA LYS A 38 -8.37 -9.45 -9.13
C LYS A 38 -8.64 -9.75 -7.66
N GLU A 39 -8.59 -11.01 -7.27
CA GLU A 39 -8.71 -11.44 -5.88
C GLU A 39 -7.61 -10.85 -5.01
N LYS A 40 -6.35 -10.89 -5.48
CA LYS A 40 -5.22 -10.27 -4.77
C LYS A 40 -5.38 -8.76 -4.61
N ILE A 41 -5.78 -8.04 -5.66
CA ILE A 41 -6.07 -6.60 -5.57
C ILE A 41 -7.20 -6.33 -4.58
N HIS A 42 -8.26 -7.14 -4.61
CA HIS A 42 -9.36 -7.02 -3.66
C HIS A 42 -8.91 -7.23 -2.21
N ALA A 43 -8.09 -8.26 -1.96
CA ALA A 43 -7.52 -8.54 -0.64
C ALA A 43 -6.62 -7.39 -0.15
N LEU A 44 -5.78 -6.82 -1.03
CA LEU A 44 -4.92 -5.68 -0.69
C LEU A 44 -5.72 -4.40 -0.39
N LYS A 45 -6.80 -4.13 -1.13
CA LYS A 45 -7.66 -2.95 -0.94
C LYS A 45 -8.52 -3.04 0.32
N ASN A 46 -8.92 -4.25 0.71
CA ASN A 46 -9.87 -4.50 1.77
C ASN A 46 -9.27 -5.35 2.90
N PHE A 47 -7.97 -5.16 3.18
CA PHE A 47 -7.28 -5.91 4.21
C PHE A 47 -7.89 -5.63 5.60
N ASP A 48 -8.20 -6.70 6.35
CA ASP A 48 -8.70 -6.61 7.71
C ASP A 48 -7.56 -6.60 8.72
N PHE A 49 -7.30 -5.44 9.33
CA PHE A 49 -6.25 -5.30 10.34
C PHE A 49 -6.52 -6.11 11.62
N ASN A 50 -7.77 -6.52 11.88
CA ASN A 50 -8.07 -7.38 13.03
C ASN A 50 -7.57 -8.82 12.84
N ALA A 51 -7.24 -9.23 11.61
CA ALA A 51 -6.64 -10.54 11.33
C ALA A 51 -5.18 -10.64 11.83
N ILE A 52 -4.55 -9.51 12.19
CA ILE A 52 -3.15 -9.49 12.61
C ILE A 52 -3.02 -10.00 14.05
N HIS A 53 -2.17 -11.02 14.22
CA HIS A 53 -1.80 -11.55 15.53
C HIS A 53 -0.65 -10.76 16.14
N TYR A 54 -0.97 -9.69 16.86
CA TYR A 54 0.03 -8.83 17.50
C TYR A 54 0.71 -9.50 18.71
N PRO A 55 2.00 -9.21 18.96
CA PRO A 55 2.68 -9.65 20.18
C PRO A 55 2.05 -8.99 21.42
N ALA A 56 1.89 -9.77 22.49
CA ALA A 56 1.48 -9.25 23.79
C ALA A 56 2.72 -8.92 24.64
N PHE A 57 2.74 -7.72 25.22
CA PHE A 57 3.82 -7.25 26.11
C PHE A 57 3.31 -7.16 27.54
N LYS A 58 4.07 -7.69 28.51
CA LYS A 58 3.64 -7.69 29.90
C LYS A 58 3.94 -6.35 30.56
N LYS A 59 3.04 -5.90 31.43
CA LYS A 59 3.30 -4.70 32.25
C LYS A 59 4.54 -4.94 33.13
N GLY A 60 5.49 -4.01 33.09
CA GLY A 60 6.75 -4.10 33.84
C GLY A 60 7.85 -4.89 33.13
N GLU A 61 7.59 -5.42 31.93
CA GLU A 61 8.62 -6.02 31.09
C GLU A 61 9.64 -4.96 30.64
N SER A 62 10.93 -5.24 30.86
CA SER A 62 12.02 -4.36 30.41
C SER A 62 12.35 -4.66 28.96
N LEU A 63 11.62 -4.02 28.03
CA LEU A 63 11.81 -4.14 26.59
C LEU A 63 11.96 -2.75 25.96
N ALA A 64 13.00 -2.55 25.16
CA ALA A 64 13.17 -1.31 24.42
C ALA A 64 12.09 -1.18 23.34
N THR A 65 11.50 0.01 23.18
CA THR A 65 10.39 0.25 22.24
C THR A 65 10.75 -0.01 20.78
N ARG A 66 12.03 0.16 20.40
CA ARG A 66 12.51 -0.25 19.06
C ARG A 66 12.38 -1.75 18.82
N VAL A 67 12.61 -2.57 19.84
CA VAL A 67 12.51 -4.03 19.74
C VAL A 67 11.04 -4.44 19.69
N SER A 68 10.19 -3.88 20.55
CA SER A 68 8.75 -4.14 20.49
C SER A 68 8.14 -3.70 19.15
N ASN A 69 8.59 -2.56 18.61
CA ASN A 69 8.20 -2.11 17.27
C ASN A 69 8.63 -3.13 16.20
N GLY A 70 9.86 -3.62 16.22
CA GLY A 70 10.32 -4.67 15.29
C GLY A 70 9.48 -5.95 15.36
N MET A 71 9.03 -6.35 16.55
CA MET A 71 8.11 -7.48 16.72
C MET A 71 6.74 -7.20 16.09
N ILE A 72 6.20 -6.00 16.27
CA ILE A 72 4.93 -5.57 15.65
C ILE A 72 5.06 -5.53 14.13
N LEU A 73 6.14 -4.95 13.59
CA LEU A 73 6.39 -4.89 12.14
C LEU A 73 6.39 -6.29 11.50
N ASN A 74 7.06 -7.25 12.15
CA ASN A 74 7.10 -8.63 11.67
C ASN A 74 5.74 -9.35 11.80
N ALA A 75 4.93 -9.02 12.82
CA ALA A 75 3.57 -9.54 12.93
C ALA A 75 2.67 -9.03 11.81
N ILE A 76 2.77 -7.73 11.46
CA ILE A 76 2.03 -7.14 10.34
C ILE A 76 2.50 -7.77 9.02
N ALA A 77 3.80 -7.85 8.78
CA ALA A 77 4.38 -8.38 7.53
C ALA A 77 3.99 -9.84 7.24
N LYS A 78 3.70 -10.62 8.29
CA LYS A 78 3.28 -12.01 8.16
C LYS A 78 1.87 -12.16 7.58
N GLU A 79 0.96 -11.26 7.93
CA GLU A 79 -0.46 -11.36 7.57
C GLU A 79 -0.85 -10.38 6.44
N CYS A 80 -0.20 -9.21 6.36
CA CYS A 80 -0.47 -8.18 5.37
C CYS A 80 0.52 -8.27 4.21
N GLU A 81 0.13 -8.94 3.12
CA GLU A 81 0.95 -9.11 1.91
C GLU A 81 1.40 -7.78 1.27
N GLY A 82 0.61 -6.72 1.44
CA GLY A 82 0.94 -5.38 0.95
C GLY A 82 1.92 -4.59 1.81
N PHE A 83 2.36 -5.14 2.95
CA PHE A 83 3.25 -4.46 3.87
C PHE A 83 4.70 -4.50 3.39
N LEU A 84 5.29 -3.32 3.20
CA LEU A 84 6.67 -3.14 2.80
C LEU A 84 7.29 -1.97 3.57
N GLY A 85 8.61 -2.00 3.72
CA GLY A 85 9.34 -0.94 4.38
C GLY A 85 10.83 -1.23 4.45
N GLY A 86 11.57 -0.35 5.12
CA GLY A 86 13.00 -0.48 5.28
C GLY A 86 13.58 0.61 6.16
N SER A 87 14.90 0.72 6.17
CA SER A 87 15.63 1.76 6.89
C SER A 87 16.84 2.19 6.07
N ALA A 88 17.19 3.47 6.12
CA ALA A 88 18.40 3.99 5.49
C ALA A 88 19.63 3.58 6.32
N ASP A 89 20.24 2.44 5.97
CA ASP A 89 21.45 1.84 6.59
C ASP A 89 21.34 1.49 8.10
N LEU A 90 20.22 1.83 8.73
CA LEU A 90 19.99 1.64 10.16
C LEU A 90 19.05 0.48 10.49
N ALA A 91 18.86 -0.49 9.59
CA ALA A 91 17.91 -1.60 9.81
C ALA A 91 18.20 -2.41 11.11
N PRO A 92 19.46 -2.76 11.44
CA PRO A 92 19.78 -3.42 12.70
C PRO A 92 19.53 -2.52 13.92
N SER A 93 19.81 -1.22 13.79
CA SER A 93 19.63 -0.23 14.86
C SER A 93 18.16 0.05 15.14
N ASN A 94 17.35 0.14 14.10
CA ASN A 94 15.93 0.50 14.14
C ASN A 94 15.01 -0.72 14.31
N ASN A 95 15.55 -1.95 14.19
CA ASN A 95 14.78 -3.20 14.21
C ASN A 95 13.66 -3.25 13.15
N THR A 96 13.95 -2.79 11.93
CA THR A 96 12.95 -2.71 10.84
C THR A 96 13.02 -3.88 9.85
N GLN A 97 13.96 -4.83 10.04
CA GLN A 97 14.09 -5.97 9.14
C GLN A 97 12.87 -6.90 9.26
N LEU A 98 12.28 -7.23 8.11
CA LEU A 98 11.17 -8.18 7.99
C LEU A 98 11.75 -9.57 7.75
N LYS A 99 11.79 -10.39 8.80
CA LYS A 99 12.58 -11.64 8.87
C LYS A 99 12.15 -12.72 7.88
N HIS A 100 10.93 -12.65 7.37
CA HIS A 100 10.34 -13.64 6.44
C HIS A 100 10.04 -13.02 5.07
N SER A 101 10.68 -11.91 4.75
CA SER A 101 10.54 -11.21 3.48
C SER A 101 11.89 -11.08 2.80
N GLY A 102 11.91 -11.04 1.47
CA GLY A 102 13.11 -10.71 0.71
C GLY A 102 13.39 -9.19 0.69
N ASP A 103 14.64 -8.83 0.37
CA ASP A 103 15.09 -7.44 0.24
C ASP A 103 14.81 -6.90 -1.18
N PHE A 104 14.00 -5.84 -1.30
CA PHE A 104 13.74 -5.20 -2.60
C PHE A 104 15.01 -4.53 -3.19
N PRO A 105 15.31 -4.63 -4.50
CA PRO A 105 14.50 -5.24 -5.57
C PRO A 105 14.81 -6.72 -5.84
N LEU A 106 15.72 -7.34 -5.09
CA LEU A 106 16.22 -8.70 -5.36
C LEU A 106 15.45 -9.81 -4.61
N GLY A 107 14.51 -9.44 -3.73
CA GLY A 107 13.81 -10.33 -2.81
C GLY A 107 12.75 -11.20 -3.48
N GLN A 108 12.70 -12.47 -3.10
CA GLN A 108 11.58 -13.39 -3.34
C GLN A 108 10.66 -13.45 -2.13
#